data_AF-K8Y4D4-F1
#
_entry.id   AF-K8Y4D4-F1
#
_cell.length_a   1.000
_cell.length_b   1.000
_cell.length_c   1.000
_cell.angle_alpha   90.00
_cell.angle_beta   90.00
_cell.angle_gamma   90.00
#
_symmetry.space_group_name_H-M   'P 1'
#
loop_
_entity.id
_entity.type
_entity.pdbx_description
1 polymer ?
#
loop_
_entity_poly.entity_id
_entity_poly.type
_entity_poly.pdbx_seq_one_letter_code
_entity_poly.pdbx_strand_id
1 'polypeptide(L)' 'MNENSSSGWKFEIMEVSNGVYKVRALNKDGLKIELEGFDPEKLMLDIKKSALEIEMKARQNRKDSSH' A
#
# COMPACT_ATOMS: atom_id res chain seq x y z
N MET A 1 16.32 -4.41 15.80
CA MET A 1 15.37 -4.69 14.70
C MET A 1 14.74 -3.35 14.32
N ASN A 2 15.32 -2.63 13.37
CA ASN A 2 14.79 -1.32 12.97
C ASN A 2 13.87 -1.52 11.77
N GLU A 3 12.57 -1.54 12.01
CA GLU A 3 11.57 -1.39 10.96
C GLU A 3 11.77 -0.03 10.28
N ASN A 4 12.37 -0.10 9.10
CA ASN A 4 12.57 0.99 8.16
C ASN A 4 11.19 1.50 7.70
N SER A 5 10.54 2.29 8.55
CA SER A 5 9.18 2.81 8.41
C SER A 5 9.14 4.04 7.49
N SER A 6 9.79 3.96 6.33
CA SER A 6 10.04 5.14 5.48
C SER A 6 8.83 5.60 4.64
N SER A 7 7.68 4.94 4.75
CA SER A 7 6.55 5.15 3.83
C SER A 7 5.24 5.60 4.47
N GLY A 8 5.08 5.63 5.80
CA GLY A 8 3.81 6.06 6.44
C GLY A 8 2.58 5.16 6.17
N TRP A 9 2.74 4.15 5.31
CA TRP A 9 1.75 3.14 5.00
C TRP A 9 1.75 2.02 6.05
N LYS A 10 0.56 1.70 6.56
CA LYS A 10 0.28 0.53 7.39
C LYS A 10 -0.33 -0.56 6.52
N PHE A 11 0.25 -1.75 6.53
CA PHE A 11 -0.22 -2.91 5.79
C PHE A 11 -0.82 -3.93 6.75
N GLU A 12 -1.99 -4.44 6.41
CA GLU A 12 -2.74 -5.43 7.20
C GLU A 12 -3.16 -6.55 6.26
N ILE A 13 -3.00 -7.80 6.69
CA ILE A 13 -3.44 -8.98 5.94
C ILE A 13 -4.41 -9.79 6.80
N MET A 14 -5.50 -10.24 6.21
CA MET A 14 -6.54 -11.02 6.88
C MET A 14 -7.09 -12.08 5.92
N GLU A 15 -7.30 -13.30 6.41
CA GLU A 15 -8.04 -14.30 5.63
C GLU A 15 -9.54 -13.99 5.73
N VAL A 16 -10.21 -13.85 4.59
CA VAL A 16 -11.63 -13.49 4.52
C VAL A 16 -12.53 -14.67 4.19
N SER A 17 -12.02 -15.69 3.50
CA SER A 17 -12.79 -16.89 3.14
C SER A 17 -11.92 -18.01 2.57
N ASN A 18 -11.84 -19.16 3.25
CA ASN A 18 -11.32 -20.43 2.72
C ASN A 18 -10.10 -20.31 1.77
N GLY A 19 -9.01 -19.69 2.24
CA GLY A 19 -7.79 -19.45 1.45
C GLY A 19 -7.79 -18.20 0.57
N VAL A 20 -8.84 -17.36 0.66
CA VAL A 20 -8.85 -15.99 0.13
C VAL A 20 -8.35 -15.05 1.22
N TYR A 21 -7.27 -14.35 0.90
CA TYR A 21 -6.64 -13.32 1.71
C TYR A 21 -7.02 -11.95 1.18
N LYS A 22 -7.29 -11.04 2.11
CA LYS A 22 -7.47 -9.62 1.87
C LYS A 22 -6.30 -8.87 2.48
N VAL A 23 -5.66 -8.02 1.69
CA VAL A 23 -4.58 -7.14 2.13
C VAL A 23 -5.05 -5.69 2.02
N ARG A 24 -4.88 -4.92 3.09
CA ARG A 24 -5.23 -3.51 3.17
C ARG A 24 -4.00 -2.67 3.46
N ALA A 25 -3.81 -1.58 2.71
CA ALA A 25 -2.81 -0.58 2.98
C ALA A 25 -3.49 0.75 3.30
N LEU A 26 -3.10 1.40 4.40
CA LEU A 26 -3.60 2.69 4.83
C LEU A 26 -2.44 3.65 5.07
N ASN A 27 -2.44 4.80 4.40
CA ASN A 27 -1.46 5.86 4.61
C ASN A 27 -1.98 6.90 5.63
N LYS A 28 -1.06 7.65 6.23
CA LYS A 28 -1.36 8.81 7.10
C LYS A 28 -2.20 9.89 6.42
N ASP A 29 -2.11 10.00 5.09
CA ASP A 29 -2.89 10.93 4.27
C ASP A 29 -4.35 10.47 4.05
N GLY A 30 -4.78 9.35 4.65
CA GLY A 30 -6.12 8.79 4.50
C GLY A 30 -6.32 7.95 3.23
N LEU A 31 -5.27 7.76 2.43
CA LEU A 31 -5.30 6.90 1.25
C LEU A 31 -5.38 5.43 1.65
N LYS A 32 -6.32 4.71 1.04
CA LYS A 32 -6.58 3.30 1.33
C LYS A 32 -6.49 2.48 0.04
N ILE A 33 -5.79 1.35 0.11
CA ILE A 33 -5.71 0.34 -0.95
C ILE A 33 -6.19 -0.97 -0.35
N GLU A 34 -7.00 -1.72 -1.10
CA GLU A 34 -7.46 -3.05 -0.70
C GLU A 34 -7.29 -4.00 -1.89
N LEU A 35 -6.70 -5.16 -1.65
CA LEU A 35 -6.54 -6.23 -2.63
C LEU A 35 -7.03 -7.54 -2.01
N GLU A 36 -7.66 -8.39 -2.82
CA GLU A 36 -8.16 -9.71 -2.43
C GLU A 36 -7.65 -10.76 -3.41
N GLY A 37 -7.30 -11.94 -2.90
CA GLY A 37 -6.80 -13.03 -3.73
C GLY A 37 -6.35 -14.23 -2.92
N PHE A 38 -5.87 -15.26 -3.61
CA PHE A 38 -5.52 -16.54 -2.98
C PHE A 38 -4.06 -16.61 -2.53
N ASP A 39 -3.21 -15.71 -3.01
CA ASP A 39 -1.77 -15.71 -2.74
C ASP A 39 -1.38 -14.51 -1.87
N PRO A 40 -1.19 -14.70 -0.55
CA PRO A 40 -0.96 -13.61 0.38
C PRO A 40 0.36 -12.87 0.12
N GLU A 41 1.38 -13.58 -0.36
CA GLU A 41 2.71 -13.01 -0.64
C GLU A 41 2.67 -12.09 -1.86
N LYS A 42 2.01 -12.54 -2.93
CA LYS A 42 1.79 -11.74 -4.13
C LYS A 42 0.94 -10.51 -3.83
N LEU A 43 -0.14 -10.66 -3.06
CA LEU A 43 -0.97 -9.52 -2.65
C LEU A 43 -0.18 -8.49 -1.86
N MET A 44 0.69 -8.93 -0.95
CA MET A 44 1.56 -8.05 -0.17
C MET A 44 2.58 -7.33 -1.06
N LEU A 45 3.11 -7.98 -2.09
CA LEU A 45 4.03 -7.35 -3.04
C LEU A 45 3.31 -6.30 -3.90
N ASP A 46 2.13 -6.64 -4.40
CA ASP A 46 1.33 -5.80 -5.29
C ASP A 46 0.81 -4.54 -4.58
N ILE A 47 0.37 -4.68 -3.33
CA ILE A 47 -0.09 -3.54 -2.53
C ILE A 47 1.06 -2.59 -2.15
N LYS A 48 2.26 -3.13 -1.88
CA LYS A 48 3.45 -2.31 -1.61
C LYS A 48 3.86 -1.53 -2.84
N LYS A 49 3.81 -2.15 -4.02
CA LYS A 49 4.09 -1.49 -5.30
C LYS A 49 3.08 -0.37 -5.55
N SER A 50 1.79 -0.65 -5.36
CA SER A 50 0.72 0.34 -5.52
C SER A 50 0.89 1.54 -4.57
N ALA A 51 1.20 1.28 -3.30
CA ALA A 51 1.48 2.31 -2.30
C ALA A 51 2.68 3.19 -2.71
N LEU A 52 3.76 2.58 -3.20
CA LEU A 52 4.95 3.29 -3.67
C LEU A 52 4.65 4.15 -4.91
N GLU A 53 3.90 3.64 -5.88
CA GLU A 53 3.50 4.40 -7.07
C GLU A 53 2.65 5.62 -6.71
N ILE A 54 1.74 5.48 -5.74
CA ILE A 54 0.93 6.58 -5.22
C ILE A 54 1.81 7.63 -4.53
N GLU A 55 2.76 7.23 -3.69
CA GLU A 55 3.72 8.16 -3.08
C GLU A 55 4.53 8.91 -4.15
N MET A 56 5.00 8.20 -5.17
CA MET A 56 5.78 8.80 -6.26
C MET A 56 4.94 9.82 -7.04
N LYS A 57 3.70 9.48 -7.41
CA LYS A 57 2.77 10.40 -8.08
C LYS A 57 2.45 11.62 -7.22
N ALA A 58 2.19 11.42 -5.92
CA ALA A 58 1.92 12.51 -4.99
C ALA A 58 3.11 13.48 -4.86
N ARG A 59 4.35 12.97 -4.88
CA ARG A 59 5.57 13.79 -4.86
C ARG A 59 5.81 14.52 -6.18
N GLN A 60 5.50 13.90 -7.31
CA GLN A 60 5.62 14.54 -8.64
C GLN A 60 4.59 15.67 -8.81
N ASN A 61 3.34 15.47 -8.37
CA ASN A 61 2.28 16.47 -8.51
C ASN A 61 2.53 17.77 -7.73
N ARG A 62 3.39 17.75 -6.69
CA ARG A 62 3.80 18.97 -5.96
C ARG A 62 4.84 19.82 -6.69
N LYS A 63 5.50 19.29 -7.73
CA LYS A 63 6.52 20.04 -8.48
C LYS A 63 5.94 20.82 -9.66
N ASP A 64 4.71 20.54 -10.07
CA ASP A 64 4.08 21.15 -11.24
C ASP A 64 3.27 22.42 -10.90
N SER A 65 3.02 22.73 -9.62
CA SER A 65 2.30 23.94 -9.21
C SER A 65 3.21 25.17 -9.00
N SER A 66 4.48 25.07 -9.42
CA SER A 66 5.44 26.18 -9.43
C SER A 66 5.81 26.52 -10.88
N HIS A 67 4.87 27.10 -11.62
CA HIS A 67 5.17 27.85 -12.84
C HIS A 67 4.21 29.03 -12.99
#